data_AF-A0A3P7IXX6-F1
#
_entry.id   AF-A0A3P7IXX6-F1
#
_cell.length_a   1.000
_cell.length_b   1.000
_cell.length_c   1.000
_cell.angle_alpha   90.00
_cell.angle_beta   90.00
_cell.angle_gamma   90.00
#
_symmetry.space_group_name_H-M   'P 1'
#
loop_
_entity.id
_entity.type
_entity.pdbx_description
1 polymer ?
#
loop_
_entity_poly.entity_id
_entity_poly.type
_entity_poly.pdbx_seq_one_letter_code
_entity_poly.pdbx_strand_id
1 'polypeptide(L)' 'LNFGYLPFRKPIDTVVGVPIPVDKVEKPTQEQIDELHDIYVTKLNELFEEHKQRFGVAPETKLVIQ' A
#
# COMPACT_ATOMS: atom_id res chain seq x y z
N LEU A 1 -29.93 -24.49 -0.22
CA LEU A 1 -28.92 -23.59 -0.83
C LEU A 1 -28.00 -23.10 0.29
N ASN A 2 -26.94 -23.85 0.59
CA ASN A 2 -25.87 -23.36 1.46
C ASN A 2 -25.01 -22.42 0.61
N PHE A 3 -25.41 -21.15 0.52
CA PHE A 3 -24.50 -20.12 0.06
C PHE A 3 -23.36 -20.07 1.08
N GLY A 4 -22.13 -20.31 0.64
CA GLY A 4 -20.94 -20.34 1.49
C GLY A 4 -20.70 -19.03 2.25
N TYR A 5 -19.60 -18.93 2.99
CA TYR A 5 -19.25 -17.75 3.78
C TYR A 5 -19.24 -16.49 2.90
N LEU A 6 -20.25 -15.63 3.05
CA LEU A 6 -20.28 -14.31 2.45
C LEU A 6 -19.30 -13.40 3.20
N PRO A 7 -18.54 -12.56 2.48
CA PRO A 7 -17.61 -11.64 3.12
C PRO A 7 -18.35 -10.70 4.08
N PHE A 8 -17.70 -10.38 5.20
CA PHE A 8 -18.25 -9.45 6.17
C PHE A 8 -18.48 -8.08 5.53
N ARG A 9 -19.70 -7.53 5.70
CA ARG A 9 -20.03 -6.17 5.29
C ARG A 9 -19.31 -5.18 6.20
N LYS A 10 -18.07 -4.86 5.86
CA LYS A 10 -17.28 -3.82 6.52
C LYS A 10 -17.01 -2.68 5.51
N PRO A 11 -16.99 -1.42 5.97
CA PRO A 11 -16.57 -0.32 5.10
C PRO A 11 -15.13 -0.56 4.62
N ILE A 12 -14.86 -0.15 3.38
CA ILE A 12 -13.52 -0.16 2.79
C ILE A 12 -13.08 1.29 2.67
N ASP A 13 -12.07 1.65 3.43
CA ASP A 13 -11.46 2.98 3.38
C ASP A 13 -10.32 2.97 2.36
N THR A 14 -10.31 3.94 1.44
CA THR A 14 -9.26 4.11 0.45
C THR A 14 -8.53 5.42 0.68
N VAL A 15 -7.21 5.34 0.80
CA VAL A 15 -6.31 6.49 0.97
C VAL A 15 -5.39 6.54 -0.24
N VAL A 16 -5.24 7.73 -0.82
CA VAL A 16 -4.38 7.95 -1.99
C VAL A 16 -3.22 8.85 -1.57
N GLY A 17 -2.00 8.37 -1.81
CA GLY A 17 -0.77 9.10 -1.49
C GLY A 17 -0.35 10.09 -2.57
N VAL A 18 0.78 10.74 -2.31
CA VAL A 18 1.44 11.67 -3.26
C VAL A 18 1.97 10.88 -4.47
N PRO A 19 1.90 11.44 -5.70
CA PRO A 19 2.47 10.80 -6.88
C PRO A 19 3.99 10.64 -6.77
N ILE A 20 4.50 9.53 -7.32
CA ILE A 20 5.94 9.28 -7.47
C ILE A 20 6.33 9.60 -8.91
N PRO A 21 7.26 10.54 -9.16
CA PRO A 21 7.74 10.81 -10.51
C PRO A 21 8.55 9.61 -11.02
N VAL A 22 8.26 9.17 -12.25
CA VAL A 22 8.93 8.05 -12.90
C VAL A 22 9.30 8.46 -14.31
N ASP A 23 10.56 8.29 -14.66
CA ASP A 23 11.04 8.50 -16.01
C ASP A 23 10.78 7.27 -16.87
N LYS A 24 10.33 7.49 -18.10
CA LYS A 24 10.09 6.39 -19.04
C LYS A 24 11.42 5.90 -19.61
N VAL A 25 11.81 4.68 -19.25
CA VAL A 25 13.00 4.00 -19.77
C VAL A 25 12.54 2.78 -20.59
N GLU A 26 13.00 2.63 -21.84
CA GLU A 26 12.58 1.52 -22.71
C GLU A 26 13.02 0.15 -22.20
N LYS A 27 14.21 0.08 -21.58
CA LYS A 27 14.79 -1.12 -20.97
C LYS A 27 15.42 -0.74 -19.63
N PRO A 28 14.62 -0.65 -18.56
CA PRO A 28 15.15 -0.32 -17.23
C PRO A 28 16.12 -1.40 -16.74
N THR A 29 17.10 -1.00 -15.95
CA THR A 29 17.94 -1.95 -15.21
C THR A 29 17.21 -2.41 -13.95
N GLN A 30 17.63 -3.55 -13.39
CA GLN A 30 17.06 -4.03 -12.12
C GLN A 30 17.27 -3.02 -10.98
N GLU A 31 18.44 -2.39 -10.94
CA GLU A 31 18.79 -1.37 -9.94
C GLU A 31 17.83 -0.17 -9.97
N GLN A 32 17.44 0.29 -11.16
CA GLN A 32 16.47 1.39 -11.31
C GLN A 32 15.07 0.99 -10.82
N ILE A 33 14.69 -0.28 -11.00
CA ILE A 33 13.41 -0.80 -10.52
C ILE A 33 13.43 -0.89 -8.99
N ASP A 34 14.52 -1.43 -8.43
CA ASP A 34 14.68 -1.60 -6.99
C ASP A 34 14.67 -0.24 -6.28
N GLU A 35 15.37 0.77 -6.82
CA GLU A 35 15.35 2.13 -6.27
C GLU A 35 13.93 2.73 -6.26
N LEU A 36 13.19 2.61 -7.37
CA LEU A 36 11.81 3.09 -7.44
C LEU A 36 10.88 2.31 -6.50
N HIS A 37 11.11 1.01 -6.36
CA HIS A 37 10.34 0.16 -5.46
C HIS A 37 10.59 0.54 -4.00
N ASP A 38 11.84 0.80 -3.60
CA ASP A 38 12.19 1.25 -2.25
C ASP A 38 11.53 2.60 -1.91
N ILE A 39 11.49 3.52 -2.87
CA ILE A 39 10.78 4.81 -2.71
C ILE A 39 9.28 4.55 -2.52
N TYR A 40 8.69 3.69 -3.33
CA TYR A 40 7.27 3.33 -3.23
C TYR A 40 6.92 2.70 -1.89
N VAL A 41 7.69 1.69 -1.45
CA VAL A 41 7.51 1.00 -0.17
C VAL A 41 7.63 1.97 1.00
N THR A 42 8.62 2.86 0.96
CA THR A 42 8.80 3.89 2.00
C THR A 42 7.58 4.81 2.08
N LYS A 43 7.14 5.37 0.96
CA LYS A 43 5.98 6.28 0.89
C LYS A 43 4.68 5.60 1.30
N LEU A 44 4.51 4.33 0.95
CA LEU A 44 3.33 3.55 1.31
C LEU A 44 3.29 3.25 2.81
N ASN A 45 4.44 2.93 3.42
CA ASN A 45 4.54 2.76 4.87
C ASN A 45 4.22 4.06 5.62
N GLU A 46 4.78 5.19 5.18
CA GLU A 46 4.46 6.52 5.76
C GLU A 46 2.95 6.81 5.71
N LEU A 47 2.33 6.60 4.54
CA LEU A 47 0.90 6.82 4.33
C LEU A 47 0.05 5.91 5.23
N PHE A 48 0.44 4.65 5.39
CA PHE A 48 -0.25 3.72 6.27
C PHE A 48 -0.14 4.16 7.73
N GLU A 49 1.08 4.49 8.21
CA GLU A 49 1.31 4.91 9.58
C GLU A 49 0.52 6.17 9.95
N GLU A 50 0.42 7.14 9.03
CA GLU A 50 -0.34 8.37 9.22
C GLU A 50 -1.86 8.11 9.40
N HIS A 51 -2.40 7.16 8.63
CA HIS A 51 -3.85 6.99 8.53
C HIS A 51 -4.42 5.79 9.30
N LYS A 52 -3.61 4.81 9.69
CA LYS A 52 -4.08 3.54 10.28
C LYS A 52 -4.97 3.72 11.51
N GLN A 53 -4.60 4.63 12.42
CA GLN A 53 -5.36 4.86 13.66
C GLN A 53 -6.72 5.51 13.37
N ARG A 54 -6.81 6.38 12.35
CA ARG A 54 -8.05 7.04 11.95
C ARG A 54 -9.12 6.05 11.49
N PHE A 55 -8.70 4.92 10.92
CA PHE A 55 -9.58 3.87 10.41
C PHE A 55 -9.67 2.66 11.35
N GLY A 56 -9.25 2.82 12.62
CA GLY A 56 -9.42 1.80 13.67
C GLY A 56 -8.42 0.64 13.61
N VAL A 57 -7.29 0.82 12.90
CA VAL A 57 -6.18 -0.15 12.91
C VAL A 57 -5.29 0.11 14.14
N ALA A 58 -4.88 -0.95 14.81
CA ALA A 58 -4.11 -0.87 16.04
C ALA A 58 -2.67 -0.32 15.79
N PRO A 59 -2.10 0.50 16.69
CA PRO A 59 -0.79 1.14 16.50
C PRO A 59 0.37 0.17 16.24
N GLU A 60 0.32 -1.03 16.81
CA GLU A 60 1.31 -2.09 16.65
C GLU A 60 1.22 -2.82 15.31
N THR A 61 0.11 -2.66 14.58
CA THR A 61 -0.06 -3.25 13.25
C THR A 61 0.93 -2.59 12.29
N LYS A 62 1.73 -3.41 11.63
CA LYS A 62 2.66 -2.98 10.58
C LYS A 62 2.18 -3.45 9.23
N LEU A 63 2.41 -2.61 8.23
CA LEU A 63 2.20 -2.98 6.84
C LEU A 63 3.26 -4.03 6.43
N VAL A 64 2.83 -5.08 5.74
CA VAL A 64 3.70 -6.12 5.18
C VAL A 64 3.62 -6.01 3.67
N ILE A 65 4.77 -5.79 3.03
CA ILE A 65 4.92 -5.68 1.59
C ILE A 65 5.87 -6.80 1.13
N GLN A 66 5.59 -7.41 -0.01
CA GLN A 66 6.35 -8.53 -0.60
C GLN A 66 7.19 -8.07 -1.77
#